data_AF-A0A5E4UM09-F1
#
_entry.id   AF-A0A5E4UM09-F1
#
_cell.length_a   1.000
_cell.length_b   1.000
_cell.length_c   1.000
_cell.angle_alpha   90.00
_cell.angle_beta   90.00
_cell.angle_gamma   90.00
#
_symmetry.space_group_name_H-M   'P 1'
#
loop_
_entity.id
_entity.type
_entity.pdbx_description
1 polymer ?
#
loop_
_entity_poly.entity_id
_entity_poly.type
_entity_poly.pdbx_seq_one_letter_code
_entity_poly.pdbx_strand_id
1 'polypeptide(L)'
;MTTSSQPIWLHVCDVNAIPRLGTRVLNHASGNIALFRTESDNVFALRDKCPHKGGALSLGIVHGEKVTCPLHAWNIDLTTGEACAPDVGCAQRFPVRIDAGEVYLSIDETVSTSATETVAA
;
A
#
# COMPACT_ATOMS: atom_id res chain seq x y z
N MET A 1 -6.94 19.54 -24.08
CA MET A 1 -7.17 20.10 -22.74
C MET A 1 -7.07 18.94 -21.76
N THR A 2 -5.94 18.81 -21.07
CA THR A 2 -5.63 17.65 -20.23
C THR A 2 -6.18 17.92 -18.84
N THR A 3 -7.32 17.32 -18.48
CA THR A 3 -7.88 17.44 -17.13
C THR A 3 -6.99 16.65 -16.18
N SER A 4 -6.17 17.35 -15.38
CA SER A 4 -5.40 16.72 -14.30
C SER A 4 -6.36 16.49 -13.13
N SER A 5 -6.74 15.24 -12.90
CA SER A 5 -7.50 14.87 -11.70
C SER A 5 -6.58 15.03 -10.50
N GLN A 6 -6.96 15.87 -9.54
CA GLN A 6 -6.25 16.00 -8.27
C GLN A 6 -6.50 14.74 -7.43
N PRO A 7 -5.48 14.23 -6.70
CA PRO A 7 -5.66 13.08 -5.83
C PRO A 7 -6.71 13.37 -4.76
N ILE A 8 -7.69 12.47 -4.61
CA ILE A 8 -8.68 12.53 -3.53
C ILE A 8 -8.02 12.01 -2.25
N TRP A 9 -7.83 12.89 -1.28
CA TRP A 9 -7.29 12.53 0.03
C TRP A 9 -8.41 12.14 1.00
N LEU A 10 -8.40 10.90 1.45
CA LEU A 10 -9.32 10.37 2.43
C LEU A 10 -8.66 10.40 3.81
N HIS A 11 -9.34 11.00 4.79
CA HIS A 11 -8.94 10.87 6.19
C HIS A 11 -9.12 9.42 6.65
N VAL A 12 -8.15 8.89 7.40
CA VAL A 12 -8.12 7.49 7.81
C VAL A 12 -8.13 7.34 9.33
N CYS A 13 -7.15 7.90 10.03
CA CYS A 13 -7.00 7.81 11.48
C CYS A 13 -5.91 8.75 12.02
N ASP A 14 -5.87 8.94 13.34
CA ASP A 14 -4.69 9.45 14.04
C ASP A 14 -3.51 8.47 13.86
N VAL A 15 -2.28 8.98 13.74
CA VAL A 15 -1.06 8.19 13.53
C VAL A 15 -0.81 7.17 14.66
N ASN A 16 -1.24 7.47 15.88
CA ASN A 16 -1.12 6.59 17.04
C ASN A 16 -2.15 5.46 17.06
N ALA A 17 -3.15 5.50 16.18
CA ALA A 17 -3.99 4.34 15.89
C ALA A 17 -3.27 3.27 15.06
N ILE A 18 -2.04 3.55 14.59
CA ILE A 18 -1.11 2.60 13.99
C ILE A 18 0.05 2.41 14.99
N PRO A 19 0.23 1.23 15.59
CA PRO A 19 1.36 0.98 16.46
C PRO A 19 2.69 1.20 15.74
N ARG A 20 3.71 1.73 16.42
CA ARG A 20 5.08 1.77 15.88
C ARG A 20 5.55 0.35 15.57
N LEU A 21 6.25 0.19 14.45
CA LEU A 21 6.61 -1.13 13.89
C LEU A 21 5.41 -2.06 13.69
N GLY A 22 4.23 -1.47 13.53
CA GLY A 22 2.96 -2.17 13.43
C GLY A 22 2.17 -1.76 12.19
N THR A 23 0.97 -2.31 12.12
CA THR A 23 0.11 -2.20 10.96
C THR A 23 -1.32 -1.85 11.34
N ARG A 24 -2.04 -1.23 10.40
CA ARG A 24 -3.49 -1.03 10.45
C ARG A 24 -4.08 -1.37 9.09
N VAL A 25 -5.14 -2.16 9.06
CA VAL A 25 -5.78 -2.59 7.81
C VAL A 25 -7.03 -1.77 7.53
N LEU A 26 -7.17 -1.32 6.29
CA LEU A 26 -8.35 -0.69 5.74
C LEU A 26 -9.02 -1.66 4.76
N ASN A 27 -10.31 -1.92 4.96
CA ASN A 27 -11.10 -2.71 4.03
C ASN A 27 -11.50 -1.83 2.85
N HIS A 28 -11.22 -2.29 1.63
CA HIS A 28 -11.60 -1.61 0.39
C HIS A 28 -12.21 -2.63 -0.59
N ALA A 29 -13.18 -2.20 -1.41
CA ALA A 29 -13.91 -3.10 -2.31
C ALA A 29 -12.98 -3.86 -3.28
N SER A 30 -11.89 -3.22 -3.72
CA SER A 30 -10.87 -3.82 -4.60
C SER A 30 -9.80 -4.64 -3.86
N GLY A 31 -9.96 -4.87 -2.55
CA GLY A 31 -9.01 -5.58 -1.69
C GLY A 31 -8.37 -4.70 -0.61
N ASN A 32 -7.96 -5.30 0.50
CA ASN A 32 -7.47 -4.58 1.68
C ASN A 32 -6.21 -3.76 1.41
N ILE A 33 -6.08 -2.64 2.14
CA ILE A 33 -4.92 -1.76 2.14
C ILE A 33 -4.32 -1.81 3.54
N ALA A 34 -3.02 -2.09 3.64
CA ALA A 34 -2.30 -2.09 4.91
C ALA A 34 -1.50 -0.81 5.04
N LEU A 35 -1.73 -0.08 6.14
CA LEU A 35 -0.87 0.99 6.62
C LEU A 35 0.22 0.39 7.49
N PHE A 36 1.45 0.81 7.29
CA PHE A 36 2.63 0.40 8.04
C PHE A 36 3.25 1.64 8.68
N ARG A 37 3.56 1.57 9.98
CA ARG A 37 4.30 2.64 10.67
C ARG A 37 5.67 2.13 11.06
N THR A 38 6.72 2.83 10.65
CA THR A 38 8.10 2.50 10.99
C THR A 38 8.43 2.92 12.43
N GLU A 39 9.62 2.58 12.90
CA GLU A 39 10.14 3.08 14.19
C GLU A 39 10.29 4.61 14.22
N SER A 40 10.64 5.20 13.08
CA SER A 40 10.84 6.63 12.88
C SER A 40 9.55 7.43 12.62
N ASP A 41 8.38 6.83 12.86
CA ASP A 41 7.06 7.42 12.63
C ASP A 41 6.71 7.75 11.16
N ASN A 42 7.45 7.20 10.19
CA ASN A 42 7.05 7.23 8.78
C ASN A 42 5.88 6.27 8.58
N VAL A 43 4.86 6.70 7.82
CA VAL A 43 3.70 5.87 7.47
C VAL A 43 3.65 5.62 5.98
N PHE A 44 3.50 4.35 5.62
CA PHE A 44 3.39 3.89 4.24
C PHE A 44 2.11 3.07 4.06
N ALA A 45 1.60 2.99 2.84
CA ALA A 45 0.43 2.19 2.52
C ALA A 45 0.66 1.32 1.28
N LEU A 46 0.43 0.01 1.44
CA LEU A 46 0.49 -0.96 0.35
C LEU A 46 -0.84 -1.72 0.26
N ARG A 47 -1.11 -2.30 -0.91
CA ARG A 47 -2.10 -3.38 -1.02
C ARG A 47 -1.66 -4.49 -0.07
N ASP A 48 -2.60 -4.98 0.75
CA ASP A 48 -2.32 -6.02 1.74
C ASP A 48 -2.19 -7.41 1.11
N LYS A 49 -1.28 -7.53 0.15
CA LYS A 49 -1.09 -8.71 -0.68
C LYS A 49 0.36 -8.76 -1.16
N CYS A 50 1.11 -9.72 -0.64
CA CYS A 50 2.48 -10.00 -1.06
C CYS A 50 2.51 -10.36 -2.55
N PRO A 51 3.40 -9.75 -3.36
CA PRO A 51 3.44 -9.99 -4.80
C PRO A 51 3.83 -11.42 -5.20
N HIS A 52 4.36 -12.23 -4.27
CA HIS A 52 4.70 -13.63 -4.52
C HIS A 52 3.45 -14.53 -4.68
N LYS A 53 2.73 -14.80 -3.58
CA LYS A 53 1.57 -15.71 -3.53
C LYS A 53 0.38 -15.13 -2.77
N GLY A 54 0.37 -13.82 -2.58
CA GLY A 54 -0.78 -13.10 -2.02
C GLY A 54 -0.98 -13.21 -0.51
N GLY A 55 0.07 -13.55 0.26
CA GLY A 55 0.00 -13.47 1.73
C GLY A 55 -0.26 -12.05 2.21
N ALA A 56 -1.01 -11.89 3.29
CA ALA A 56 -1.28 -10.59 3.91
C ALA A 56 0.04 -10.00 4.47
N LEU A 57 0.44 -8.84 3.95
CA LEU A 57 1.63 -8.13 4.41
C LEU A 57 1.41 -7.49 5.78
N SER A 58 0.16 -7.16 6.12
CA SER A 58 -0.26 -6.63 7.42
C SER A 58 0.08 -7.55 8.60
N LEU A 59 0.19 -8.86 8.34
CA LEU A 59 0.61 -9.87 9.31
C LEU A 59 2.14 -10.07 9.36
N GLY A 60 2.88 -9.30 8.57
CA GLY A 60 4.34 -9.34 8.50
C GLY A 60 5.03 -8.55 9.61
N ILE A 61 6.36 -8.61 9.59
CA ILE A 61 7.21 -7.88 10.54
C ILE A 61 7.70 -6.61 9.87
N VAL A 62 7.39 -5.45 10.45
CA VAL A 62 7.92 -4.15 9.99
C VAL A 62 9.31 -3.93 10.57
N HIS A 63 10.27 -3.56 9.73
CA HIS A 63 11.64 -3.21 10.14
C HIS A 63 12.26 -2.23 9.14
N GLY A 64 12.95 -1.20 9.64
CA GLY A 64 13.38 -0.08 8.80
C GLY A 64 12.20 0.49 8.00
N GLU A 65 12.37 0.59 6.68
CA GLU A 65 11.30 0.95 5.74
C GLU A 65 10.85 -0.27 4.91
N LYS A 66 10.79 -1.44 5.55
CA LYS A 66 10.43 -2.71 4.91
C LYS A 66 9.42 -3.48 5.74
N VAL A 67 8.73 -4.41 5.09
CA VAL A 67 7.93 -5.45 5.75
C VAL A 67 8.33 -6.84 5.25
N THR A 68 8.60 -7.75 6.18
CA THR A 68 8.84 -9.16 5.88
C THR A 68 7.52 -9.91 5.82
N CYS A 69 7.18 -10.44 4.65
CA CYS A 69 5.99 -11.27 4.45
C CYS A 69 6.03 -12.51 5.36
N PRO A 70 4.97 -12.80 6.12
CA PRO A 70 4.98 -13.86 7.13
C PRO A 70 4.99 -15.28 6.52
N LEU A 71 4.60 -15.43 5.25
CA LEU A 71 4.48 -16.75 4.62
C LEU A 71 5.81 -17.28 4.08
N HIS A 72 6.57 -16.44 3.39
CA HIS A 72 7.77 -16.87 2.64
C HIS A 72 8.97 -15.93 2.83
N ALA A 73 8.91 -15.05 3.84
CA ALA A 73 9.99 -14.13 4.22
C ALA A 73 10.48 -13.15 3.14
N TRP A 74 9.69 -12.91 2.09
CA TRP A 74 9.97 -11.86 1.12
C TRP A 74 9.97 -10.50 1.82
N ASN A 75 11.04 -9.74 1.64
CA ASN A 75 11.15 -8.38 2.15
C ASN A 75 10.60 -7.42 1.11
N ILE A 76 9.54 -6.69 1.45
CA ILE A 76 8.94 -5.68 0.59
C ILE A 76 9.37 -4.30 1.09
N ASP A 77 9.90 -3.47 0.19
CA ASP A 77 10.22 -2.08 0.46
C ASP A 77 8.91 -1.27 0.56
N LEU A 78 8.70 -0.57 1.68
CA LEU A 78 7.48 0.20 1.93
C LEU A 78 7.44 1.50 1.13
N THR A 79 8.59 2.03 0.72
CA THR A 79 8.69 3.28 -0.03
C THR A 79 8.36 3.08 -1.51
N THR A 80 8.79 1.94 -2.09
CA THR A 80 8.61 1.62 -3.52
C THR A 80 7.55 0.55 -3.79
N GLY A 81 7.22 -0.27 -2.78
CA GLY A 81 6.36 -1.45 -2.93
C GLY A 81 7.08 -2.66 -3.51
N GLU A 82 8.34 -2.53 -3.91
CA GLU A 82 9.08 -3.58 -4.60
C GLU A 82 9.60 -4.64 -3.64
N ALA A 83 9.64 -5.89 -4.10
CA ALA A 83 10.37 -6.94 -3.43
C ALA A 83 11.87 -6.63 -3.48
N CYS A 84 12.55 -6.76 -2.34
CA CYS A 84 13.99 -6.62 -2.25
C CYS A 84 14.67 -7.80 -2.97
N ALA A 85 15.79 -7.52 -3.65
CA ALA A 85 16.59 -8.55 -4.28
C ALA A 85 16.96 -9.68 -3.29
N PRO A 86 17.01 -10.95 -3.75
CA PRO A 86 16.89 -11.41 -5.13
C PRO A 86 15.45 -11.59 -5.63
N ASP A 87 14.45 -11.33 -4.78
CA ASP A 87 13.04 -11.50 -5.14
C ASP A 87 12.58 -10.40 -6.10
N VAL A 88 11.55 -10.70 -6.90
CA VAL A 88 11.01 -9.77 -7.91
C VAL A 88 9.49 -9.74 -7.84
N GLY A 89 8.94 -8.54 -7.72
CA GLY A 89 7.51 -8.29 -7.64
C GLY A 89 7.24 -6.93 -7.01
N CYS A 90 6.01 -6.42 -7.13
CA CYS A 90 5.65 -5.13 -6.56
C CYS A 90 4.25 -5.20 -5.94
N ALA A 91 4.13 -4.79 -4.68
CA ALA A 91 2.87 -4.51 -4.03
C ALA A 91 2.42 -3.09 -4.40
N GLN A 92 1.18 -2.93 -4.84
CA GLN A 92 0.63 -1.62 -5.20
C GLN A 92 0.73 -0.66 -4.01
N ARG A 93 1.31 0.52 -4.25
CA ARG A 93 1.39 1.60 -3.28
C ARG A 93 0.17 2.51 -3.34
N PHE A 94 -0.12 3.12 -2.19
CA PHE A 94 -1.10 4.20 -2.07
C PHE A 94 -0.40 5.40 -1.43
N PRO A 95 -0.47 6.60 -2.02
CA PRO A 95 0.12 7.78 -1.41
C PRO A 95 -0.45 8.04 -0.03
N VAL A 96 0.42 8.33 0.93
CA VAL A 96 0.06 8.70 2.29
C VAL A 96 0.58 10.10 2.58
N ARG A 97 -0.19 10.89 3.33
CA ARG A 97 0.25 12.14 3.91
C ARG A 97 -0.16 12.18 5.38
N ILE A 98 0.68 12.77 6.22
CA ILE A 98 0.37 13.05 7.62
C ILE A 98 0.27 14.57 7.78
N ASP A 99 -0.81 15.05 8.38
CA ASP A 99 -1.02 16.47 8.71
C ASP A 99 -1.50 16.58 10.16
N ALA A 100 -0.73 17.30 10.99
CA ALA A 100 -1.01 17.47 12.42
C ALA A 100 -1.31 16.17 13.21
N GLY A 101 -0.69 15.04 12.83
CA GLY A 101 -0.91 13.73 13.45
C GLY A 101 -1.99 12.88 12.76
N GLU A 102 -2.74 13.45 11.82
CA GLU A 102 -3.79 12.76 11.09
C GLU A 102 -3.26 12.14 9.80
N VAL A 103 -3.57 10.87 9.58
CA VAL A 103 -3.19 10.09 8.39
C VAL A 103 -4.25 10.23 7.31
N TYR A 104 -3.80 10.61 6.12
CA TYR A 104 -4.59 10.69 4.89
C TYR A 104 -4.04 9.74 3.84
N LEU A 105 -4.93 9.07 3.12
CA LEU A 105 -4.63 8.15 2.04
C LEU A 105 -5.20 8.68 0.73
N SER A 106 -4.41 8.66 -0.34
CA SER A 106 -4.96 8.83 -1.69
C SER A 106 -5.28 7.48 -2.31
N ILE A 107 -6.51 7.35 -2.79
CA ILE A 107 -6.95 6.21 -3.59
C ILE A 107 -7.28 6.77 -4.98
N ASP A 108 -6.25 7.06 -5.76
CA ASP A 108 -6.46 7.31 -7.19
C ASP A 108 -6.85 5.98 -7.84
N GLU A 109 -8.16 5.79 -8.03
CA GLU A 109 -8.65 4.81 -8.99
C GLU A 109 -8.39 5.34 -10.41
N THR A 110 -7.13 5.38 -10.84
CA THR A 110 -6.87 5.25 -12.27
C THR A 110 -7.16 3.81 -12.62
N VAL A 111 -8.44 3.56 -12.91
CA VAL A 111 -8.91 2.32 -13.53
C VAL A 111 -8.01 2.10 -14.74
N SER A 112 -7.10 1.13 -14.64
CA SER A 112 -6.45 0.55 -15.81
C SER A 112 -7.53 -0.21 -16.57
N THR A 113 -8.39 0.50 -17.28
CA THR A 113 -9.33 -0.08 -18.22
C THR A 113 -8.48 -0.62 -19.36
N SER A 114 -8.12 -1.90 -19.30
CA SER A 114 -7.76 -2.65 -20.49
C SER A 114 -8.98 -2.66 -21.38
N ALA A 115 -9.02 -1.77 -22.37
CA ALA A 115 -9.98 -1.81 -23.45
C ALA A 115 -9.74 -3.12 -24.21
N THR A 116 -10.55 -4.14 -23.90
CA THR A 116 -10.76 -5.25 -24.83
C THR A 116 -11.81 -4.76 -25.82
N GLU A 117 -11.36 -4.08 -26.87
CA GLU A 117 -12.16 -3.97 -28.09
C GLU A 117 -12.11 -5.34 -28.78
N THR A 118 -13.13 -6.16 -28.50
CA THR A 118 -13.57 -7.16 -29.46
C THR A 118 -14.56 -6.45 -30.38
N VAL A 119 -14.18 -6.21 -31.63
CA VAL A 119 -15.15 -6.05 -32.71
C VAL A 119 -14.90 -7.17 -33.71
N ALA A 120 -15.77 -8.16 -33.63
CA ALA A 120 -16.00 -9.14 -34.68
C ALA A 120 -17.04 -8.58 -35.65
N ALA A 121 -16.71 -8.54 -36.93
CA ALA A 121 -17.60 -8.77 -38.08
C ALA A 121 -16.74 -8.90 -39.34
#